data_AF-Q7RPS5-F1
#
_entry.id   AF-Q7RPS5-F1
#
_cell.length_a   1.000
_cell.length_b   1.000
_cell.length_c   1.000
_cell.angle_alpha   90.00
_cell.angle_beta   90.00
_cell.angle_gamma   90.00
#
_symmetry.space_group_name_H-M   'P 1'
#
loop_
_entity.id
_entity.type
_entity.pdbx_description
1 polymer ?
#
loop_
_entity_poly.entity_id
_entity_poly.type
_entity_poly.pdbx_seq_one_letter_code
_entity_poly.pdbx_strand_id
1 'polypeptide(L)'
;MFIFSYDNTKEIYQKNKHLLYTDPKETINAYKFMNDALKQLEHHATSKGYTRCGGIPSENIVLYKKKHKKHTKIKKIEYIVDDPNKYNELINKFWDPDHSKFVYGSSAKSIQNINN
;
A
#
# COMPACT_ATOMS: atom_id res chain seq x y z
N MET A 1 -21.55 -1.50 -22.18
CA MET A 1 -21.98 -2.25 -20.98
C MET A 1 -21.01 -1.86 -19.86
N PHE A 2 -21.41 -0.95 -18.97
CA PHE A 2 -20.58 -0.56 -17.83
C PHE A 2 -20.80 -1.59 -16.73
N ILE A 3 -19.85 -2.49 -16.55
CA ILE A 3 -19.88 -3.46 -15.46
C ILE A 3 -19.24 -2.78 -14.26
N PHE A 4 -20.04 -2.55 -13.21
CA PHE A 4 -19.56 -2.04 -11.93
C PHE A 4 -18.56 -3.05 -11.35
N SER A 5 -17.29 -2.67 -11.28
CA SER A 5 -16.30 -3.44 -10.54
C SER A 5 -16.71 -3.42 -9.06
N TYR A 6 -16.89 -4.61 -8.46
CA TYR A 6 -17.43 -4.79 -7.10
C TYR A 6 -16.49 -4.15 -6.06
N ASP A 7 -16.93 -3.04 -5.47
CA ASP A 7 -16.21 -2.35 -4.40
C ASP A 7 -16.59 -2.97 -3.04
N ASN A 8 -15.66 -3.72 -2.46
CA ASN A 8 -15.85 -4.46 -1.20
C ASN A 8 -15.24 -3.77 -0.01
N THR A 9 -14.77 -2.52 -0.18
CA THR A 9 -14.14 -1.76 0.91
C THR A 9 -15.03 -1.69 2.15
N LYS A 10 -16.35 -1.56 1.97
CA LYS A 10 -17.32 -1.56 3.08
C LYS A 10 -17.38 -2.89 3.81
N GLU A 11 -17.41 -4.01 3.10
CA GLU A 11 -17.43 -5.35 3.70
C GLU A 11 -16.13 -5.62 4.47
N ILE A 12 -14.98 -5.28 3.87
CA ILE A 12 -13.66 -5.39 4.50
C ILE A 12 -13.61 -4.52 5.76
N TYR A 13 -14.11 -3.29 5.71
CA TYR A 13 -14.18 -2.41 6.87
C TYR A 13 -15.05 -3.01 8.00
N GLN A 14 -16.25 -3.51 7.68
CA GLN A 14 -17.12 -4.11 8.70
C GLN A 14 -16.48 -5.35 9.34
N LYS A 15 -15.86 -6.22 8.53
CA LYS A 15 -15.13 -7.40 9.03
C LYS A 15 -14.00 -7.00 9.99
N ASN A 16 -13.26 -5.94 9.65
CA ASN A 16 -12.07 -5.50 10.38
C ASN A 16 -12.34 -4.43 11.45
N LYS A 17 -13.59 -4.03 11.66
CA LYS A 17 -13.97 -2.97 12.61
C LYS A 17 -13.47 -3.23 14.04
N HIS A 18 -13.36 -4.50 14.41
CA HIS A 18 -12.83 -4.95 15.70
C HIS A 18 -11.34 -4.61 15.93
N LEU A 19 -10.58 -4.33 14.86
CA LEU A 19 -9.17 -3.91 14.94
C LEU A 19 -9.02 -2.41 15.24
N LEU A 20 -10.12 -1.64 15.22
CA LEU A 20 -10.07 -0.21 15.50
C LEU A 20 -9.82 0.02 16.99
N TYR A 21 -8.80 0.81 17.27
CA TYR A 21 -8.51 1.25 18.63
C TYR A 21 -9.56 2.29 19.06
N THR A 22 -10.06 2.20 20.29
CA THR A 22 -11.21 3.00 20.75
C THR A 22 -10.83 4.34 21.37
N ASP A 23 -9.54 4.60 21.64
CA ASP A 23 -9.09 5.88 22.19
C ASP A 23 -9.19 6.99 21.12
N PRO A 24 -10.01 8.03 21.34
CA PRO A 24 -10.13 9.14 20.41
C PRO A 24 -8.82 9.91 20.22
N LYS A 25 -8.00 10.05 21.28
CA LYS A 25 -6.72 10.76 21.20
C LYS A 25 -5.75 10.03 20.30
N GLU A 26 -5.66 8.72 20.44
CA GLU A 26 -4.81 7.89 19.60
C GLU A 26 -5.31 7.86 18.16
N THR A 27 -6.64 7.82 17.95
CA THR A 27 -7.24 7.94 16.61
C THR A 27 -6.81 9.23 15.90
N ILE A 28 -6.83 10.37 16.60
CA ILE A 28 -6.39 11.66 16.06
C ILE A 28 -4.88 11.65 15.75
N ASN A 29 -4.06 11.05 16.62
CA ASN A 29 -2.62 10.93 16.40
C ASN A 29 -2.30 10.05 15.18
N ALA A 30 -2.94 8.88 15.08
CA ALA A 30 -2.82 7.99 13.94
C ALA A 30 -3.24 8.67 12.64
N TYR A 31 -4.35 9.42 12.66
CA TYR A 31 -4.80 10.21 11.50
C TYR A 31 -3.75 11.24 11.06
N LYS A 32 -3.17 12.01 11.99
CA LYS A 32 -2.11 12.99 11.67
C LYS A 32 -0.88 12.30 11.09
N PHE A 33 -0.43 11.21 11.73
CA PHE A 33 0.71 10.43 11.28
C PHE A 33 0.51 9.88 9.86
N MET A 34 -0.66 9.29 9.58
CA MET A 34 -0.98 8.74 8.27
C MET A 34 -1.07 9.81 7.18
N ASN A 35 -1.58 11.01 7.49
CA ASN A 35 -1.58 12.13 6.55
C ASN A 35 -0.16 12.60 6.20
N ASP A 36 0.74 12.65 7.18
CA ASP A 36 2.13 13.00 6.90
C ASP A 36 2.83 11.90 6.10
N ALA A 37 2.55 10.63 6.38
CA ALA A 37 3.02 9.51 5.57
C ALA A 37 2.49 9.58 4.12
N LEU A 38 1.22 9.93 3.91
CA LEU A 38 0.61 10.09 2.59
C LEU A 38 1.34 11.16 1.76
N LYS A 39 1.62 12.34 2.34
CA LYS A 39 2.40 13.39 1.66
C LYS A 39 3.77 12.90 1.21
N GLN A 40 4.44 12.09 2.04
CA GLN A 40 5.74 11.50 1.66
C GLN A 40 5.59 10.48 0.52
N LEU A 41 4.53 9.66 0.53
CA LEU A 41 4.23 8.71 -0.56
C LEU A 41 3.98 9.44 -1.88
N GLU A 42 3.13 10.48 -1.88
CA GLU A 42 2.85 11.31 -3.06
C GLU A 42 4.11 11.98 -3.61
N HIS A 43 4.92 12.58 -2.74
CA HIS A 43 6.20 13.16 -3.11
C HIS A 43 7.11 12.11 -3.76
N HIS A 44 7.22 10.93 -3.16
CA HIS A 44 8.10 9.88 -3.66
C HIS A 44 7.59 9.19 -4.94
N ALA A 45 6.28 9.09 -5.13
CA ALA A 45 5.65 8.55 -6.34
C ALA A 45 5.92 9.44 -7.57
N THR A 46 5.92 10.77 -7.37
CA THR A 46 6.10 11.77 -8.43
C THR A 46 7.55 12.25 -8.58
N SER A 47 8.41 12.03 -7.58
CA SER A 47 9.80 12.48 -7.63
C SER A 47 10.66 11.70 -8.64
N LYS A 48 11.58 12.42 -9.29
CA LYS A 48 12.62 11.85 -10.15
C LYS A 48 13.81 11.30 -9.35
N GLY A 49 14.78 10.68 -10.04
CA GLY A 49 16.04 10.22 -9.43
C GLY A 49 15.98 8.80 -8.84
N TYR A 50 15.03 8.00 -9.29
CA TYR A 50 15.03 6.56 -9.07
C TYR A 50 15.84 5.86 -10.16
N THR A 51 16.60 4.85 -9.77
CA THR A 51 17.34 4.00 -10.71
C THR A 51 16.63 2.65 -10.82
N ARG A 52 16.33 2.23 -12.05
CA ARG A 52 15.80 0.87 -12.33
C ARG A 52 16.81 -0.15 -11.83
N CYS A 53 16.35 -1.14 -11.07
CA CYS A 53 17.22 -2.17 -10.49
C CYS A 53 16.80 -3.60 -10.81
N GLY A 54 15.67 -3.79 -11.50
CA GLY A 54 15.18 -5.10 -11.89
C GLY A 54 13.73 -5.03 -12.34
N GLY A 55 13.10 -6.19 -12.44
CA GLY A 55 11.70 -6.33 -12.80
C GLY A 55 11.38 -7.79 -13.06
N ILE A 56 10.09 -8.07 -13.22
CA ILE A 56 9.56 -9.39 -13.57
C ILE A 56 8.75 -9.15 -14.85
N PRO A 57 9.37 -9.35 -16.03
CA PRO A 57 8.70 -9.06 -17.29
C PRO A 57 7.41 -9.85 -17.49
N SER A 58 7.37 -11.11 -17.04
CA SER A 58 6.18 -11.97 -17.10
C SER A 58 4.99 -11.47 -16.27
N GLU A 59 5.24 -10.58 -15.31
CA GLU A 59 4.22 -9.97 -14.46
C GLU A 59 4.06 -8.48 -14.76
N ASN A 60 4.67 -7.93 -15.82
CA ASN A 60 4.64 -6.48 -16.10
C ASN A 60 5.10 -5.61 -14.90
N ILE A 61 6.04 -6.11 -14.10
CA ILE A 61 6.58 -5.41 -12.91
C ILE A 61 7.95 -4.82 -13.21
N VAL A 62 8.17 -3.56 -12.83
CA VAL A 62 9.47 -2.90 -12.84
C VAL A 62 9.83 -2.41 -11.44
N LEU A 63 11.06 -2.69 -11.02
CA LEU A 63 11.57 -2.33 -9.70
C LEU A 63 12.59 -1.21 -9.80
N TYR A 64 12.48 -0.26 -8.88
CA TYR A 64 13.34 0.91 -8.79
C TYR A 64 13.82 1.12 -7.36
N LYS A 65 14.97 1.79 -7.24
CA LYS A 65 15.56 2.18 -5.95
C LYS A 65 16.08 3.62 -5.98
N LYS A 66 16.01 4.28 -4.83
CA LYS A 66 16.57 5.62 -4.59
C LYS A 66 17.19 5.68 -3.21
N LYS A 67 18.33 6.36 -3.08
CA LYS A 67 18.90 6.72 -1.77
C LYS A 67 18.38 8.10 -1.38
N HIS A 68 17.75 8.21 -0.22
CA HIS A 68 17.28 9.45 0.37
C HIS A 68 18.13 9.78 1.62
N LYS A 69 18.59 11.02 1.73
CA LYS A 69 19.40 11.53 2.86
C LYS A 69 20.56 10.60 3.28
N LYS A 70 21.25 10.00 2.29
CA LYS A 70 22.40 9.07 2.41
C LYS A 70 22.09 7.68 2.99
N HIS A 71 21.23 7.55 4.01
CA HIS A 71 20.99 6.28 4.72
C HIS A 71 19.67 5.59 4.38
N THR A 72 18.65 6.32 3.91
CA THR A 72 17.35 5.73 3.63
C THR A 72 17.31 5.17 2.22
N LYS A 73 16.97 3.88 2.07
CA LYS A 73 16.78 3.24 0.76
C LYS A 73 15.29 3.13 0.47
N ILE A 74 14.82 3.82 -0.56
CA ILE A 74 13.43 3.77 -1.01
C ILE A 74 13.35 2.80 -2.17
N LYS A 75 12.40 1.86 -2.10
CA LYS A 75 12.02 0.98 -3.21
C LYS A 75 10.72 1.49 -3.81
N LYS A 76 10.64 1.50 -5.13
CA LYS A 76 9.42 1.78 -5.89
C LYS A 76 9.15 0.61 -6.82
N ILE A 77 7.90 0.18 -6.87
CA ILE A 77 7.41 -0.88 -7.75
C ILE A 77 6.40 -0.22 -8.68
N GLU A 78 6.59 -0.39 -9.98
CA GLU A 78 5.61 -0.03 -11.00
C GLU A 78 5.06 -1.33 -11.58
N TYR A 79 3.74 -1.45 -11.62
CA TYR A 79 3.02 -2.62 -12.11
C TYR A 79 1.97 -2.13 -13.10
N ILE A 80 1.98 -2.71 -14.31
CA ILE A 80 1.00 -2.37 -15.35
C ILE A 80 -0.14 -3.38 -15.28
N VAL A 81 -1.37 -2.86 -15.19
CA VAL A 81 -2.60 -3.64 -15.17
C VAL A 81 -3.35 -3.38 -16.46
N ASP A 82 -3.40 -4.40 -17.33
CA ASP A 82 -4.03 -4.27 -18.65
C ASP A 82 -5.57 -4.35 -18.57
N ASP A 83 -6.10 -4.95 -17.50
CA ASP A 83 -7.54 -5.10 -17.28
C ASP A 83 -8.07 -4.00 -16.33
N PRO A 84 -8.84 -3.02 -16.82
CA PRO A 84 -9.37 -1.95 -15.99
C PRO A 84 -10.33 -2.45 -14.90
N ASN A 85 -10.90 -3.65 -15.04
CA ASN A 85 -11.81 -4.22 -14.05
C ASN A 85 -11.09 -4.70 -12.78
N LYS A 86 -9.76 -4.91 -12.87
CA LYS A 86 -8.93 -5.38 -11.73
C LYS A 86 -8.55 -4.28 -10.74
N TYR A 87 -8.85 -3.01 -11.05
CA TYR A 87 -8.47 -1.91 -10.15
C TYR A 87 -9.08 -2.09 -8.74
N ASN A 88 -10.40 -2.25 -8.62
CA ASN A 88 -11.03 -2.42 -7.30
C ASN A 88 -10.58 -3.72 -6.63
N GLU A 89 -10.39 -4.80 -7.40
CA GLU A 89 -9.87 -6.07 -6.87
C GLU A 89 -8.49 -5.89 -6.21
N LEU A 90 -7.57 -5.17 -6.88
CA LEU A 90 -6.24 -4.89 -6.34
C LEU A 90 -6.30 -4.00 -5.11
N ILE A 91 -7.10 -2.93 -5.13
CA ILE A 91 -7.28 -2.05 -3.97
C ILE A 91 -7.84 -2.83 -2.78
N ASN A 92 -8.85 -3.67 -2.99
CA ASN A 92 -9.43 -4.52 -1.95
C ASN A 92 -8.37 -5.45 -1.33
N LYS A 93 -7.47 -6.04 -2.13
CA LYS A 93 -6.37 -6.88 -1.64
C LYS A 93 -5.36 -6.11 -0.78
N PHE A 94 -5.07 -4.86 -1.11
CA PHE A 94 -4.16 -4.03 -0.30
C PHE A 94 -4.82 -3.48 0.96
N TRP A 95 -6.14 -3.30 0.94
CA TRP A 95 -6.92 -2.78 2.06
C TRP A 95 -7.23 -3.83 3.11
N ASP A 96 -7.33 -5.11 2.73
CA ASP A 96 -7.58 -6.20 3.66
C ASP A 96 -6.32 -6.51 4.50
N PRO A 97 -6.35 -6.29 5.83
CA PRO A 97 -5.22 -6.57 6.70
C PRO A 97 -4.89 -8.07 6.81
N ASP A 98 -5.88 -8.95 6.59
CA ASP A 98 -5.71 -10.41 6.61
C ASP A 98 -5.09 -10.92 5.31
N HIS A 99 -5.13 -10.14 4.24
CA HIS A 99 -4.52 -10.53 2.98
C HIS A 99 -3.00 -10.54 3.14
N SER A 100 -2.36 -11.65 2.75
CA SER A 100 -0.90 -11.75 2.76
C SER A 100 -0.33 -10.58 1.97
N LYS A 101 0.37 -9.67 2.66
CA LYS A 101 0.91 -8.46 2.04
C LYS A 101 1.90 -8.85 0.96
N PHE A 102 1.46 -8.82 -0.30
CA PHE A 102 2.32 -8.93 -1.46
C PHE A 102 3.14 -7.65 -1.55
N VAL A 103 4.26 -7.62 -0.82
CA VAL A 103 5.39 -6.77 -1.16
C VAL A 103 6.48 -7.74 -1.58
N TYR A 104 6.60 -7.93 -2.90
CA TYR A 104 7.52 -8.87 -3.53
C TYR A 104 8.87 -8.95 -2.79
N GLY A 105 9.16 -10.12 -2.18
CA GLY A 105 10.41 -10.42 -1.49
C GLY A 105 10.62 -9.80 -0.09
N SER A 106 9.58 -9.26 0.56
CA SER A 106 9.69 -8.87 1.97
C SER A 106 8.40 -9.16 2.72
N SER A 107 8.52 -9.87 3.84
CA SER A 107 7.49 -9.90 4.88
C SER A 107 7.24 -8.46 5.35
N ALA A 108 6.15 -7.84 4.89
CA ALA A 108 5.70 -6.61 5.50
C ALA A 108 5.06 -6.97 6.85
N LYS A 109 5.80 -6.74 7.96
CA LYS A 109 5.20 -6.84 9.30
C LYS A 109 4.03 -5.85 9.35
N SER A 110 2.82 -6.37 9.56
CA SER A 110 1.71 -5.53 9.99
C SER A 110 2.04 -5.01 11.38
N ILE A 111 1.96 -3.69 11.58
CA ILE A 111 2.18 -3.03 12.88
C ILE A 111 1.06 -3.41 13.88
N GLN A 112 0.03 -4.12 13.43
CA GLN A 112 -1.11 -4.56 14.23
C GLN A 112 -0.74 -5.46 15.43
N ASN A 113 0.45 -6.08 15.45
CA ASN A 113 0.83 -7.05 16.48
C ASN A 113 1.94 -6.56 17.45
N ILE A 114 2.03 -5.26 17.72
CA ILE A 114 3.03 -4.73 18.69
C ILE A 114 2.48 -4.71 20.14
N ASN A 115 1.18 -4.89 20.34
CA ASN A 115 0.54 -4.73 21.67
C ASN A 115 -0.14 -6.00 22.20
N ASN A 116 0.56 -7.15 22.19
CA ASN A 116 0.22 -8.30 23.03
C ASN A 116 1.36 -8.60 24.00
#